data_AF-C6XEP0-F1
#
_entry.id   AF-C6XEP0-F1
#
_cell.length_a   1.000
_cell.length_b   1.000
_cell.length_c   1.000
_cell.angle_alpha   90.00
_cell.angle_beta   90.00
_cell.angle_gamma   90.00
#
_symmetry.space_group_name_H-M   'P 1'
#
loop_
_entity.id
_entity.type
_entity.pdbx_description
1 polymer ?
#
loop_
_entity_poly.entity_id
_entity_poly.type
_entity_poly.pdbx_seq_one_letter_code
_entity_poly.pdbx_strand_id
1 'polypeptide(L)' 'MTGLEFETWIKRIGLKKLDVAKKLGVDPDTITAKCKGDQVPGLYAYALLGLASEKRLQDINELTEILGIIGS' A
#
# COMPACT_ATOMS: atom_id res chain seq x y z
N MET A 1 -8.88 -3.77 5.01
CA MET A 1 -8.42 -2.41 4.63
C MET A 1 -9.40 -1.89 3.60
N THR A 2 -9.97 -0.72 3.82
CA THR A 2 -10.86 -0.03 2.88
C THR A 2 -10.07 0.58 1.72
N GLY A 3 -10.75 0.92 0.63
CA GLY A 3 -10.14 1.60 -0.51
C GLY A 3 -9.52 2.96 -0.13
N LEU A 4 -10.15 3.70 0.79
CA LEU A 4 -9.64 4.98 1.28
C LEU A 4 -8.34 4.81 2.08
N GLU A 5 -8.27 3.81 2.96
CA GLU A 5 -7.05 3.47 3.70
C GLU A 5 -5.93 3.06 2.73
N PHE A 6 -6.25 2.25 1.72
CA PHE A 6 -5.31 1.84 0.70
C PHE A 6 -4.75 3.03 -0.10
N GLU A 7 -5.61 3.96 -0.52
CA GLU A 7 -5.16 5.19 -1.18
C GLU A 7 -4.28 6.07 -0.27
N THR A 8 -4.63 6.15 1.01
CA THR A 8 -3.86 6.91 2.00
C THR A 8 -2.48 6.30 2.18
N TRP A 9 -2.38 4.97 2.25
CA TRP A 9 -1.10 4.27 2.32
C TRP A 9 -0.24 4.49 1.09
N ILE A 10 -0.81 4.42 -0.13
CA ILE A 10 -0.09 4.71 -1.38
C ILE A 10 0.56 6.10 -1.31
N LYS A 11 -0.20 7.11 -0.85
CA LYS A 11 0.30 8.48 -0.69
C LYS A 11 1.35 8.60 0.42
N ARG A 12 1.15 7.91 1.56
CA ARG A 12 2.08 7.92 2.71
C ARG A 12 3.44 7.34 2.34
N ILE A 13 3.47 6.28 1.54
CA ILE A 13 4.72 5.74 0.99
C ILE A 13 5.23 6.53 -0.23
N GLY A 14 4.66 7.71 -0.53
CA GLY A 14 5.11 8.61 -1.57
C GLY A 14 5.09 8.00 -2.98
N LEU A 15 4.12 7.12 -3.26
CA LEU A 15 3.89 6.58 -4.61
C LEU A 15 2.62 7.19 -5.20
N LYS A 16 2.55 7.25 -6.53
CA LYS A 16 1.29 7.51 -7.24
C LYS A 16 0.60 6.18 -7.53
N LYS A 17 -0.73 6.21 -7.70
CA LYS A 17 -1.52 5.03 -8.12
C LYS A 17 -0.95 4.37 -9.38
N LEU A 18 -0.50 5.18 -10.34
CA LEU A 18 0.14 4.72 -11.56
C LEU A 18 1.46 3.95 -11.31
N ASP A 19 2.26 4.38 -10.34
CA ASP A 19 3.52 3.73 -10.02
C ASP A 19 3.27 2.37 -9.37
N VAL A 20 2.25 2.29 -8.51
CA VAL A 20 1.78 1.03 -7.92
C VAL A 20 1.28 0.09 -9.01
N ALA A 21 0.46 0.58 -9.94
CA ALA A 21 -0.04 -0.23 -11.06
C ALA A 21 1.12 -0.82 -11.89
N LYS A 22 2.10 0.01 -12.24
CA LYS A 22 3.31 -0.43 -12.96
C LYS A 22 4.11 -1.46 -12.19
N LYS A 23 4.35 -1.24 -10.89
CA LYS A 23 5.11 -2.18 -10.04
C LYS A 23 4.40 -3.52 -9.87
N LEU A 24 3.07 -3.53 -9.85
CA LEU A 24 2.27 -4.75 -9.74
C LEU A 24 1.93 -5.39 -11.09
N GLY A 25 2.32 -4.78 -12.21
CA GLY A 25 2.04 -5.29 -13.55
C GLY A 25 0.55 -5.32 -13.89
N VAL A 26 -0.24 -4.39 -13.35
CA VAL A 26 -1.69 -4.30 -13.57
C VAL A 26 -2.07 -3.01 -14.28
N ASP A 27 -3.28 -2.98 -14.84
CA ASP A 27 -3.85 -1.78 -15.43
C ASP A 27 -4.07 -0.67 -14.36
N PRO A 28 -3.78 0.62 -14.65
CA PRO A 28 -4.00 1.72 -13.72
C PRO A 28 -5.43 1.82 -13.15
N ASP A 29 -6.44 1.46 -13.94
CA ASP A 29 -7.84 1.47 -13.50
C ASP A 29 -8.11 0.39 -12.45
N THR A 30 -7.33 -0.69 -12.44
CA THR A 30 -7.40 -1.72 -11.39
C THR A 30 -7.09 -1.11 -10.02
N ILE A 31 -6.01 -0.33 -9.92
CA ILE A 31 -5.63 0.34 -8.66
C ILE A 31 -6.67 1.41 -8.29
N THR A 32 -7.14 2.17 -9.27
CA THR A 32 -8.20 3.17 -9.05
C THR A 32 -9.48 2.53 -8.52
N ALA A 33 -9.89 1.38 -9.05
CA ALA A 33 -11.03 0.62 -8.57
C ALA A 33 -10.81 0.12 -7.13
N LYS A 34 -9.60 -0.35 -6.79
CA LYS A 34 -9.29 -0.74 -5.40
C LYS A 34 -9.37 0.42 -4.42
N CYS A 35 -8.92 1.62 -4.81
CA CYS A 35 -9.06 2.82 -3.97
C CYS A 35 -10.51 3.24 -3.70
N LYS A 36 -11.47 2.82 -4.53
CA LYS A 36 -12.90 3.15 -4.38
C LYS A 36 -13.72 2.03 -3.74
N GLY A 37 -13.13 0.84 -3.54
CA GLY A 37 -13.86 -0.31 -3.00
C GLY A 37 -14.02 -0.26 -1.49
N ASP A 38 -15.10 -0.86 -0.99
CA ASP A 38 -15.35 -0.97 0.46
C ASP A 38 -14.30 -1.82 1.16
N GLN A 39 -13.76 -2.82 0.46
CA GLN A 39 -12.64 -3.64 0.90
C GLN A 39 -11.65 -3.87 -0.23
N VAL A 40 -10.37 -3.76 0.11
CA VAL A 40 -9.26 -4.12 -0.77
C VAL A 40 -8.90 -5.58 -0.55
N PRO A 41 -8.78 -6.41 -1.61
CA PRO A 41 -8.36 -7.79 -1.45
C PRO A 41 -6.98 -7.87 -0.78
N GLY A 42 -6.81 -8.85 0.12
CA GLY A 42 -5.60 -9.00 0.93
C GLY A 42 -4.31 -8.99 0.11
N LEU A 43 -4.32 -9.59 -1.09
CA LEU A 43 -3.18 -9.56 -2.01
C LEU A 43 -2.65 -8.14 -2.29
N TYR A 44 -3.55 -7.17 -2.53
CA TYR A 44 -3.14 -5.78 -2.80
C TYR A 44 -2.66 -5.08 -1.53
N ALA A 45 -3.25 -5.41 -0.38
CA ALA A 45 -2.77 -4.91 0.91
C ALA A 45 -1.34 -5.40 1.21
N TYR A 46 -1.07 -6.69 1.02
CA TYR A 46 0.27 -7.26 1.17
C TYR A 46 1.26 -6.75 0.13
N ALA A 47 0.82 -6.56 -1.11
CA ALA A 47 1.64 -5.95 -2.14
C ALA A 47 2.09 -4.55 -1.72
N LEU A 48 1.17 -3.73 -1.19
CA LEU A 48 1.50 -2.39 -0.70
C LEU A 48 2.47 -2.41 0.48
N LEU A 49 2.35 -3.40 1.38
CA LEU A 49 3.33 -3.62 2.45
C LEU A 49 4.71 -3.96 1.88
N GLY A 50 4.78 -4.84 0.88
CA GLY A 50 6.02 -5.15 0.18
C GLY A 50 6.66 -3.91 -0.46
N LEU A 51 5.85 -3.08 -1.13
CA LEU A 51 6.31 -1.81 -1.70
C LEU A 51 6.77 -0.82 -0.64
N ALA A 52 6.07 -0.78 0.51
CA ALA A 52 6.48 0.02 1.65
C ALA A 52 7.83 -0.46 2.19
N SER A 53 8.04 -1.77 2.35
CA SER A 53 9.30 -2.36 2.79
C SER A 53 10.45 -2.13 1.80
N GLU A 54 10.22 -2.27 0.50
CA GLU A 54 11.20 -1.94 -0.55
C GLU A 54 11.67 -0.48 -0.42
N LYS A 55 10.73 0.43 -0.17
CA LYS A 55 11.04 1.85 -0.01
C LYS A 55 11.64 2.18 1.37
N ARG A 56 11.21 1.49 2.42
CA ARG A 56 11.67 1.69 3.81
C ARG A 56 12.91 0.91 4.21
N LEU A 57 13.43 0.04 3.36
CA LEU A 57 14.87 -0.31 3.41
C LEU A 57 15.77 0.93 3.20
N GLN A 58 15.19 2.08 2.81
CA GLN A 58 15.85 3.39 2.83
C GLN A 58 15.55 4.24 4.08
N ASP A 59 14.54 3.89 4.91
CA ASP A 59 14.12 4.63 6.12
C ASP A 59 13.41 3.71 7.14
N ILE A 60 14.17 3.15 8.09
CA ILE A 60 13.78 2.00 8.95
C ILE A 60 12.79 2.33 10.08
N ASN A 61 12.60 3.59 10.48
CA ASN A 61 11.92 3.91 11.76
C ASN A 61 10.39 3.77 11.77
N GLU A 62 9.69 3.79 10.64
CA GLU A 62 8.24 3.90 10.65
C GLU A 62 7.51 2.53 10.55
N LEU A 63 8.23 1.42 10.31
CA LEU A 63 7.64 0.09 10.02
C LEU A 63 6.87 -0.50 11.21
N THR A 64 7.21 -0.09 12.42
CA THR A 64 6.60 -0.53 13.68
C THR A 64 5.14 -0.05 13.82
N GLU A 65 4.79 1.11 13.28
CA GLU A 65 3.41 1.63 13.29
C GLU A 65 2.50 0.94 12.26
N ILE A 66 3.05 0.48 11.13
CA ILE A 66 2.24 -0.14 10.06
C ILE A 66 1.71 -1.50 10.50
N LEU A 67 2.53 -2.24 11.24
CA LEU A 67 2.26 -3.64 11.52
C LEU A 67 1.51 -3.86 12.84
N GLY A 68 1.51 -2.91 13.79
CA GLY A 68 0.89 -3.13 15.10
C GLY A 68 1.47 -4.33 15.86
N ILE A 69 2.67 -4.79 15.50
CA ILE A 69 3.29 -6.02 16.02
C ILE A 69 4.02 -5.81 17.37
N ILE A 70 4.12 -4.57 17.88
CA ILE A 70 4.66 -4.33 19.22
C ILE A 70 3.65 -3.56 20.07
N GLY A 71 2.55 -4.24 20.36
CA GLY A 71 1.65 -3.93 21.46
C GLY A 71 1.51 -5.17 22.33
N SER A 72 2.51 -5.44 23.17
CA SER A 72 2.48 -6.29 24.37
C SER A 72 3.71 -5.99 25.21
#